data_AF-H8ZFY6-F1
#
_entry.id   AF-H8ZFY6-F1
#
_cell.length_a   1.000
_cell.length_b   1.000
_cell.length_c   1.000
_cell.angle_alpha   90.00
_cell.angle_beta   90.00
_cell.angle_gamma   90.00
#
_symmetry.space_group_name_H-M   'P 1'
#
loop_
_entity.id
_entity.type
_entity.pdbx_description
1 polymer ?
#
loop_
_entity_poly.entity_id
_entity_poly.type
_entity_poly.pdbx_seq_one_letter_code
_entity_poly.pdbx_strand_id
1 'polypeptide(L)'
;MKATVTKDTWVLIHTADKGPIKCVGMKRDALRTLSLGRRGTFPVSALIHAPLNTPLVWSPSKNAFLECTPTEKPTGKHAQKKFAKHSTEIVLTVPTLPGIVAMYLQKGDLSVSHEAVSQILFHAIGTKCVVVKDDHKSVILSAVAAARGTQNLYRMEGHTKDIHVLGALGYPMEVMEYICPQYTPQDKTLFKNTENTEDSKCIIETMGTKKTEDTETEDKKETESIKNTEDAEDSKCIIETMGTKKAEDSKCTIETEEKNFKVQDRRKGFLLVLAQRDKYKPEEVLHIISTIPETFTSGGPVDFIIHHTAKEGILDLFNSMMSNRAFCLLDLRELFYREYQSTLGALHPIMCRTSHSGFILTGTFLNK
;
A
#
# COMPACT_ATOMS: atom_id res chain seq x y z
N MET A 1 5.10 11.82 33.11
CA MET A 1 4.11 12.60 32.32
C MET A 1 3.41 11.65 31.36
N LYS A 2 2.07 11.66 31.30
CA LYS A 2 1.33 10.91 30.26
C LYS A 2 1.50 11.60 28.91
N ALA A 3 1.68 10.85 27.83
CA ALA A 3 1.67 11.41 26.48
C ALA A 3 0.27 11.96 26.17
N THR A 4 0.21 13.15 25.56
CA THR A 4 -1.05 13.83 25.23
C THR A 4 -1.10 14.17 23.76
N VAL A 5 -2.30 14.37 23.23
CA VAL A 5 -2.51 14.80 21.86
C VAL A 5 -2.12 16.28 21.71
N THR A 6 -1.35 16.57 20.68
CA THR A 6 -0.91 17.92 20.28
C THR A 6 -1.55 18.34 18.95
N LYS A 7 -1.36 19.59 18.53
CA LYS A 7 -1.91 20.11 17.26
C LYS A 7 -1.35 19.41 16.02
N ASP A 8 -0.16 18.83 16.11
CA ASP A 8 0.53 18.20 14.99
C ASP A 8 0.44 16.66 15.01
N THR A 9 -0.24 16.08 16.00
CA THR A 9 -0.34 14.62 16.11
C THR A 9 -1.40 14.03 15.21
N TRP A 10 -1.13 12.82 14.72
CA TRP A 10 -2.16 11.90 14.27
C TRP A 10 -2.58 10.99 15.41
N VAL A 11 -3.86 10.66 15.48
CA VAL A 11 -4.42 9.77 16.50
C VAL A 11 -5.34 8.75 15.86
N LEU A 12 -5.27 7.52 16.36
CA LEU A 12 -6.20 6.46 16.05
C LEU A 12 -7.19 6.33 17.21
N ILE A 13 -8.47 6.42 16.88
CA ILE A 13 -9.57 6.32 17.84
C ILE A 13 -10.01 4.87 17.92
N HIS A 14 -9.89 4.30 19.10
CA HIS A 14 -10.33 2.95 19.44
C HIS A 14 -11.60 2.99 20.26
N THR A 15 -12.39 1.94 20.11
CA THR A 15 -13.59 1.68 20.92
C THR A 15 -13.59 0.25 21.40
N ALA A 16 -14.20 0.00 22.55
CA ALA A 16 -14.16 -1.32 23.18
C ALA A 16 -14.84 -2.42 22.34
N ASP A 17 -15.89 -2.09 21.58
CA ASP A 17 -16.66 -3.05 20.76
C ASP A 17 -16.10 -3.26 19.36
N LYS A 18 -15.52 -2.21 18.76
CA LYS A 18 -15.12 -2.22 17.35
C LYS A 18 -13.61 -2.20 17.14
N GLY A 19 -12.80 -1.88 18.16
CA GLY A 19 -11.38 -1.64 17.96
C GLY A 19 -11.14 -0.30 17.25
N PRO A 20 -10.17 -0.20 16.33
CA PRO A 20 -9.80 1.06 15.67
C PRO A 20 -10.83 1.48 14.62
N ILE A 21 -11.47 2.63 14.81
CA ILE A 21 -12.59 3.08 13.97
C ILE A 21 -12.28 4.29 13.09
N LYS A 22 -11.36 5.15 13.51
CA LYS A 22 -11.04 6.39 12.78
C LYS A 22 -9.63 6.86 13.09
N CYS A 23 -8.87 7.21 12.05
CA CYS A 23 -7.62 7.94 12.16
C CYS A 23 -7.88 9.41 11.84
N VAL A 24 -7.33 10.31 12.66
CA VAL A 24 -7.56 11.75 12.59
C VAL A 24 -6.22 12.47 12.73
N GLY A 25 -5.92 13.39 11.81
CA GLY A 25 -4.74 14.24 11.89
C GLY A 25 -5.14 15.58 12.45
N MET A 26 -4.64 15.98 13.63
CA MET A 26 -5.11 17.18 14.31
C MET A 26 -4.94 18.44 13.44
N LYS A 27 -3.80 18.60 12.76
CA LYS A 27 -3.54 19.73 11.87
C LYS A 27 -4.52 19.81 10.68
N ARG A 28 -4.91 18.67 10.12
CA ARG A 28 -5.79 18.58 8.94
C ARG A 28 -7.26 18.67 9.31
N ASP A 29 -7.63 18.02 10.40
CA ASP A 29 -9.02 17.75 10.77
C ASP A 29 -9.51 18.63 11.93
N ALA A 30 -8.70 19.57 12.47
CA ALA A 30 -9.01 20.38 13.66
C ALA A 30 -10.41 21.03 13.65
N LEU A 31 -10.84 21.54 12.49
CA LEU A 31 -12.11 22.24 12.32
C LEU A 31 -13.29 21.31 12.05
N ARG A 32 -13.04 20.01 11.88
CA ARG A 32 -14.09 19.04 11.58
C ARG A 32 -14.81 18.62 12.86
N THR A 33 -16.09 18.31 12.70
CA THR A 33 -16.89 17.63 13.70
C THR A 33 -16.88 16.14 13.40
N LEU A 34 -16.60 15.31 14.41
CA LEU A 34 -16.59 13.87 14.30
C LEU A 34 -17.83 13.30 15.01
N SER A 35 -18.60 12.48 14.29
CA SER A 35 -19.70 11.70 14.88
C SER A 35 -19.30 10.25 15.04
N LEU A 36 -19.39 9.73 16.27
CA LEU A 36 -19.09 8.34 16.61
C LEU A 36 -20.36 7.57 17.05
N GLY A 37 -21.52 8.01 16.56
CA GLY A 37 -22.82 7.41 16.87
C GLY A 37 -23.17 7.56 18.35
N ARG A 38 -23.31 6.43 19.05
CA ARG A 38 -23.69 6.40 20.49
C ARG A 38 -22.67 7.05 21.42
N ARG A 39 -21.44 7.27 20.95
CA ARG A 39 -20.36 7.95 21.68
C ARG A 39 -20.45 9.48 21.57
N GLY A 40 -21.45 9.96 20.85
CA GLY A 40 -21.69 11.37 20.65
C GLY A 40 -21.00 11.93 19.42
N THR A 41 -21.16 13.23 19.28
CA THR A 41 -20.61 14.05 18.21
C THR A 41 -19.83 15.19 18.87
N PHE A 42 -18.59 15.40 18.46
CA PHE A 42 -17.68 16.34 19.09
C PHE A 42 -16.74 16.98 18.06
N PRO A 43 -16.27 18.22 18.29
CA PRO A 43 -15.24 18.82 17.45
C PRO A 43 -13.91 18.09 17.64
N VAL A 44 -13.17 17.87 16.56
CA VAL A 44 -11.85 17.20 16.61
C VAL A 44 -10.88 17.95 17.50
N SER A 45 -10.96 19.29 17.54
CA SER A 45 -10.16 20.13 18.42
C SER A 45 -10.28 19.79 19.91
N ALA A 46 -11.38 19.19 20.35
CA ALA A 46 -11.54 18.76 21.75
C ALA A 46 -10.67 17.54 22.12
N LEU A 47 -10.06 16.86 21.14
CA LEU A 47 -9.09 15.81 21.39
C LEU A 47 -7.71 16.36 21.78
N ILE A 48 -7.43 17.65 21.51
CA ILE A 48 -6.15 18.26 21.86
C ILE A 48 -6.00 18.28 23.38
N HIS A 49 -4.81 17.94 23.87
CA HIS A 49 -4.46 17.73 25.28
C HIS A 49 -5.08 16.49 25.93
N ALA A 50 -5.94 15.74 25.23
CA ALA A 50 -6.44 14.48 25.75
C ALA A 50 -5.28 13.48 25.93
N PRO A 51 -5.28 12.68 27.01
CA PRO A 51 -4.24 11.69 27.25
C PRO A 51 -4.37 10.52 26.28
N LEU A 52 -3.23 10.04 25.79
CA LEU A 52 -3.16 8.81 24.99
C LEU A 52 -3.27 7.57 25.90
N ASN A 53 -3.70 6.46 25.31
CA ASN A 53 -3.82 5.14 25.94
C ASN A 53 -4.67 5.10 27.22
N THR A 54 -5.56 6.07 27.38
CA THR A 54 -6.48 6.19 28.52
C THR A 54 -7.93 6.14 28.02
N PRO A 55 -8.86 5.47 28.72
CA PRO A 55 -10.28 5.53 28.40
C PRO A 55 -10.84 6.93 28.67
N LEU A 56 -11.54 7.47 27.68
CA LEU A 56 -12.11 8.81 27.67
C LEU A 56 -13.59 8.78 27.35
N VAL A 57 -14.35 9.65 28.00
CA VAL A 57 -15.76 9.88 27.69
C VAL A 57 -15.98 11.33 27.31
N TRP A 58 -16.73 11.53 26.23
CA TRP A 58 -17.15 12.86 25.80
C TRP A 58 -18.17 13.45 26.77
N SER A 59 -17.91 14.65 27.29
CA SER A 59 -18.84 15.40 28.13
C SER A 59 -19.34 16.64 27.36
N PRO A 60 -20.57 16.61 26.81
CA PRO A 60 -21.12 17.76 26.09
C PRO A 60 -21.23 19.03 26.96
N SER A 61 -21.53 18.87 28.25
CA SER A 61 -21.66 20.00 29.19
C SER A 61 -20.34 20.72 29.48
N LYS A 62 -19.22 19.99 29.46
CA LYS A 62 -17.88 20.54 29.63
C LYS A 62 -17.17 20.81 28.30
N ASN A 63 -17.79 20.42 27.18
CA ASN A 63 -17.21 20.44 25.84
C ASN A 63 -15.78 19.85 25.79
N ALA A 64 -15.55 18.77 26.55
CA ALA A 64 -14.23 18.18 26.74
C ALA A 64 -14.31 16.67 26.99
N PHE A 65 -13.19 15.98 26.76
CA PHE A 65 -13.02 14.59 27.16
C PHE A 65 -12.57 14.50 28.62
N LEU A 66 -13.22 13.61 29.37
CA LEU A 66 -12.88 13.30 30.75
C LEU A 66 -12.25 11.92 30.84
N GLU A 67 -11.20 11.78 31.65
CA GLU A 67 -10.65 10.47 32.01
C GLU A 67 -11.71 9.68 32.79
N CYS A 68 -11.97 8.44 32.39
CA CYS A 68 -12.72 7.52 33.24
C CYS A 68 -11.85 7.09 34.41
N THR A 69 -12.41 7.09 35.62
CA THR A 69 -11.83 6.29 36.70
C THR A 69 -11.82 4.83 36.24
N PRO A 70 -10.76 4.06 36.56
CA PRO A 70 -10.69 2.65 36.20
C PRO A 70 -11.81 1.89 36.91
N THR A 71 -12.96 1.76 36.26
CA THR A 71 -13.99 0.81 36.66
C THR A 71 -13.48 -0.59 36.35
N GLU A 72 -13.50 -1.47 37.34
CA GLU A 72 -13.18 -2.88 37.14
C GLU A 72 -13.98 -3.41 35.95
N LYS A 73 -13.26 -3.94 34.95
CA LYS A 73 -13.91 -4.53 33.79
C LYS A 73 -14.76 -5.70 34.28
N PRO A 74 -16.03 -5.79 33.89
CA PRO A 74 -16.87 -6.90 34.31
C PRO A 74 -16.21 -8.23 33.92
N THR A 75 -16.22 -9.21 34.82
CA THR A 75 -15.59 -10.52 34.61
C THR A 75 -16.54 -11.50 33.90
N GLY A 76 -17.85 -11.34 34.05
CA GLY A 76 -18.85 -12.22 33.42
C GLY A 76 -19.07 -11.91 31.94
N LYS A 77 -19.12 -12.95 31.09
CA LYS A 77 -19.33 -12.85 29.63
C LYS A 77 -20.53 -11.98 29.23
N HIS A 78 -21.66 -12.10 29.95
CA HIS A 78 -22.86 -11.29 29.69
C HIS A 78 -22.66 -9.81 30.05
N ALA A 79 -22.00 -9.55 31.18
CA ALA A 79 -21.68 -8.20 31.62
C ALA A 79 -20.64 -7.54 30.71
N GLN A 80 -19.63 -8.28 30.24
CA GLN A 80 -18.68 -7.82 29.21
C GLN A 80 -19.37 -7.47 27.90
N LYS A 81 -20.29 -8.32 27.43
CA LYS A 81 -21.05 -8.07 26.21
C LYS A 81 -21.93 -6.82 26.33
N LYS A 82 -22.60 -6.64 27.47
CA LYS A 82 -23.39 -5.43 27.75
C LYS A 82 -22.49 -4.19 27.85
N PHE A 83 -21.38 -4.29 28.59
CA PHE A 83 -20.43 -3.20 28.73
C PHE A 83 -19.89 -2.76 27.37
N ALA A 84 -19.41 -3.69 26.52
CA ALA A 84 -18.93 -3.35 25.18
C ALA A 84 -20.02 -2.68 24.32
N LYS A 85 -21.26 -3.19 24.35
CA LYS A 85 -22.38 -2.67 23.55
C LYS A 85 -22.86 -1.28 23.98
N HIS A 86 -22.73 -0.95 25.26
CA HIS A 86 -23.24 0.29 25.86
C HIS A 86 -22.14 1.28 26.25
N SER A 87 -20.87 0.90 26.17
CA SER A 87 -19.74 1.77 26.50
C SER A 87 -19.63 2.92 25.52
N THR A 88 -19.68 4.13 26.08
CA THR A 88 -19.43 5.41 25.40
C THR A 88 -17.95 5.78 25.37
N GLU A 89 -17.10 4.91 25.91
CA GLU A 89 -15.66 5.15 26.02
C GLU A 89 -14.98 5.07 24.66
N ILE A 90 -13.98 5.93 24.50
CA ILE A 90 -12.99 5.88 23.43
C ILE A 90 -11.59 5.80 24.04
N VAL A 91 -10.64 5.24 23.29
CA VAL A 91 -9.22 5.29 23.64
C VAL A 91 -8.47 5.90 22.45
N LEU A 92 -7.59 6.86 22.72
CA LEU A 92 -6.75 7.48 21.70
C LEU A 92 -5.38 6.81 21.72
N THR A 93 -4.92 6.32 20.57
CA THR A 93 -3.60 5.70 20.42
C THR A 93 -2.82 6.40 19.32
N VAL A 94 -1.50 6.22 19.32
CA VAL A 94 -0.68 6.61 18.16
C VAL A 94 -1.03 5.65 17.00
N PRO A 95 -1.22 6.15 15.77
CA PRO A 95 -1.50 5.29 14.64
C PRO A 95 -0.33 4.32 14.41
N THR A 96 -0.67 3.05 14.30
CA THR A 96 0.26 1.99 13.90
C THR A 96 -0.23 1.36 12.61
N LEU A 97 0.67 0.78 11.82
CA LEU A 97 0.28 0.11 10.59
C LEU A 97 -0.79 -0.98 10.84
N PRO A 98 -0.64 -1.87 11.85
CA PRO A 98 -1.70 -2.83 12.17
C PRO A 98 -3.02 -2.15 12.54
N GLY A 99 -3.00 -1.06 13.31
CA GLY A 99 -4.21 -0.33 13.68
C GLY A 99 -4.92 0.31 12.48
N ILE A 100 -4.17 0.86 11.53
CA ILE A 100 -4.69 1.45 10.31
C ILE A 100 -5.27 0.37 9.38
N VAL A 101 -4.55 -0.72 9.14
CA VAL A 101 -5.02 -1.84 8.31
C VAL A 101 -6.31 -2.42 8.88
N ALA A 102 -6.36 -2.66 10.20
CA ALA A 102 -7.55 -3.15 10.88
C ALA A 102 -8.74 -2.18 10.73
N MET A 103 -8.50 -0.87 10.83
CA MET A 103 -9.54 0.15 10.64
C MET A 103 -10.11 0.12 9.21
N TYR A 104 -9.26 0.01 8.19
CA TYR A 104 -9.71 0.00 6.80
C TYR A 104 -10.40 -1.31 6.41
N LEU A 105 -9.92 -2.45 6.92
CA LEU A 105 -10.60 -3.74 6.79
C LEU A 105 -11.99 -3.69 7.40
N GLN A 106 -12.12 -3.15 8.61
CA GLN A 106 -13.42 -3.03 9.29
C GLN A 106 -14.41 -2.15 8.53
N LYS A 107 -13.92 -1.13 7.81
CA LYS A 107 -14.74 -0.26 6.96
C LYS A 107 -15.15 -0.89 5.63
N GLY A 108 -14.53 -2.01 5.25
CA GLY A 108 -14.66 -2.58 3.89
C GLY A 108 -13.93 -1.75 2.83
N ASP A 109 -13.06 -0.84 3.23
CA ASP A 109 -12.29 0.03 2.33
C ASP A 109 -10.94 -0.59 1.92
N LEU A 110 -10.50 -1.62 2.63
CA LEU A 110 -9.34 -2.42 2.27
C LEU A 110 -9.82 -3.85 2.10
N SER A 111 -9.41 -4.49 1.01
CA SER A 111 -9.72 -5.89 0.73
C SER A 111 -8.50 -6.80 0.85
N VAL A 112 -7.34 -6.20 1.14
CA VAL A 112 -6.07 -6.89 1.42
C VAL A 112 -6.00 -7.19 2.91
N SER A 113 -5.95 -8.46 3.29
CA SER A 113 -5.89 -8.85 4.71
C SER A 113 -4.55 -8.50 5.37
N HIS A 114 -4.48 -8.62 6.70
CA HIS A 114 -3.23 -8.41 7.45
C HIS A 114 -2.10 -9.34 6.97
N GLU A 115 -2.43 -10.58 6.63
CA GLU A 115 -1.49 -11.59 6.17
C GLU A 115 -0.99 -11.26 4.77
N ALA A 116 -1.89 -10.86 3.88
CA ALA A 116 -1.51 -10.44 2.53
C ALA A 116 -0.64 -9.17 2.55
N VAL A 117 -0.99 -8.19 3.39
CA VAL A 117 -0.12 -7.03 3.64
C VAL A 117 1.24 -7.51 4.14
N SER A 118 1.29 -8.41 5.11
CA SER A 118 2.56 -8.91 5.67
C SER A 118 3.45 -9.57 4.62
N GLN A 119 2.88 -10.32 3.67
CA GLN A 119 3.62 -10.87 2.54
C GLN A 119 4.17 -9.76 1.62
N ILE A 120 3.36 -8.75 1.28
CA ILE A 120 3.82 -7.59 0.52
C ILE A 120 5.00 -6.91 1.22
N LEU A 121 4.92 -6.70 2.53
CA LEU A 121 6.01 -6.12 3.31
C LEU A 121 7.26 -6.99 3.28
N PHE A 122 7.12 -8.30 3.44
CA PHE A 122 8.24 -9.23 3.40
C PHE A 122 9.03 -9.15 2.09
N HIS A 123 8.35 -9.01 0.95
CA HIS A 123 9.01 -8.83 -0.35
C HIS A 123 9.59 -7.41 -0.54
N ALA A 124 8.94 -6.40 0.02
CA ALA A 124 9.40 -5.02 -0.08
C ALA A 124 10.65 -4.74 0.77
N ILE A 125 10.78 -5.40 1.92
CA ILE A 125 11.94 -5.26 2.81
C ILE A 125 13.20 -5.71 2.09
N GLY A 126 14.21 -4.84 2.06
CA GLY A 126 15.50 -5.11 1.41
C GLY A 126 15.53 -4.85 -0.09
N THR A 127 14.41 -4.45 -0.71
CA THR A 127 14.36 -4.10 -2.13
C THR A 127 14.74 -2.63 -2.34
N LYS A 128 15.65 -2.38 -3.30
CA LYS A 128 16.21 -1.05 -3.56
C LYS A 128 15.18 -0.07 -4.10
N CYS A 129 14.38 -0.49 -5.07
CA CYS A 129 13.36 0.33 -5.72
C CYS A 129 12.01 -0.40 -5.69
N VAL A 130 10.95 0.29 -5.30
CA VAL A 130 9.61 -0.28 -5.25
C VAL A 130 8.62 0.66 -5.93
N VAL A 131 7.90 0.17 -6.93
CA VAL A 131 6.74 0.85 -7.52
C VAL A 131 5.47 0.19 -6.98
N VAL A 132 4.52 1.01 -6.52
CA VAL A 132 3.24 0.53 -5.96
C VAL A 132 2.08 1.11 -6.75
N LYS A 133 1.20 0.23 -7.23
CA LYS A 133 -0.16 0.53 -7.70
C LYS A 133 -1.16 0.12 -6.63
N ASP A 134 -1.80 1.10 -5.99
CA ASP A 134 -2.62 0.91 -4.79
C ASP A 134 -4.01 1.56 -4.95
N ASP A 135 -5.05 0.73 -5.06
CA ASP A 135 -6.45 1.16 -5.13
C ASP A 135 -7.13 1.25 -3.76
N HIS A 136 -6.36 1.10 -2.68
CA HIS A 136 -6.85 1.07 -1.31
C HIS A 136 -6.49 2.32 -0.52
N LYS A 137 -6.66 3.49 -1.13
CA LYS A 137 -6.48 4.81 -0.48
C LYS A 137 -5.09 4.96 0.15
N SER A 138 -4.05 4.58 -0.60
CA SER A 138 -2.64 4.60 -0.17
C SER A 138 -2.27 3.69 1.00
N VAL A 139 -3.14 2.77 1.44
CA VAL A 139 -2.84 1.90 2.60
C VAL A 139 -1.68 0.95 2.30
N ILE A 140 -1.63 0.34 1.11
CA ILE A 140 -0.54 -0.57 0.72
C ILE A 140 0.75 0.22 0.48
N LEU A 141 0.66 1.37 -0.19
CA LEU A 141 1.81 2.28 -0.37
C LEU A 141 2.41 2.69 0.99
N SER A 142 1.55 3.05 1.94
CA SER A 142 1.97 3.45 3.29
C SER A 142 2.51 2.28 4.09
N ALA A 143 1.96 1.07 3.90
CA ALA A 143 2.47 -0.15 4.51
C ALA A 143 3.90 -0.44 4.02
N VAL A 144 4.13 -0.36 2.71
CA VAL A 144 5.46 -0.51 2.12
C VAL A 144 6.41 0.55 2.68
N ALA A 145 6.00 1.82 2.72
CA ALA A 145 6.80 2.89 3.32
C ALA A 145 7.14 2.63 4.79
N ALA A 146 6.21 2.06 5.57
CA ALA A 146 6.44 1.69 6.96
C ALA A 146 7.52 0.61 7.13
N ALA A 147 7.66 -0.30 6.16
CA ALA A 147 8.60 -1.41 6.22
C ALA A 147 10.01 -1.06 5.71
N ARG A 148 10.14 -0.16 4.72
CA ARG A 148 11.43 0.16 4.08
C ARG A 148 11.79 1.65 4.00
N GLY A 149 10.91 2.54 4.47
CA GLY A 149 11.02 3.98 4.24
C GLY A 149 10.53 4.42 2.85
N THR A 150 10.59 5.73 2.60
CA THR A 150 10.09 6.36 1.37
C THR A 150 11.16 6.54 0.29
N GLN A 151 12.44 6.30 0.60
CA GLN A 151 13.52 6.44 -0.38
C GLN A 151 13.36 5.41 -1.51
N ASN A 152 13.37 5.87 -2.77
CA ASN A 152 13.12 5.03 -3.96
C ASN A 152 11.81 4.24 -3.89
N LEU A 153 10.81 4.79 -3.19
CA LEU A 153 9.43 4.34 -3.27
C LEU A 153 8.71 5.22 -4.28
N TYR A 154 8.00 4.59 -5.20
CA TYR A 154 7.29 5.27 -6.27
C TYR A 154 5.82 4.86 -6.26
N ARG A 155 4.94 5.84 -6.43
CA ARG A 155 3.51 5.60 -6.67
C ARG A 155 3.26 5.61 -8.16
N MET A 156 2.54 4.64 -8.70
CA MET A 156 2.11 4.69 -10.09
C MET A 156 1.11 5.84 -10.32
N GLU A 157 1.30 6.64 -11.37
CA GLU A 157 0.43 7.78 -11.72
C GLU A 157 -1.03 7.35 -11.93
N GLY A 158 -1.98 8.26 -11.65
CA GLY A 158 -3.42 8.04 -11.85
C GLY A 158 -4.17 7.46 -10.63
N HIS A 159 -3.44 7.04 -9.59
CA HIS A 159 -4.02 6.52 -8.34
C HIS A 159 -4.30 7.62 -7.31
N THR A 160 -5.08 7.27 -6.28
CA THR A 160 -5.65 8.22 -5.29
C THR A 160 -4.65 9.29 -4.84
N LYS A 161 -4.98 10.57 -5.07
CA LYS A 161 -4.18 11.72 -4.61
C LYS A 161 -4.04 11.78 -3.09
N ASP A 162 -4.98 11.17 -2.37
CA ASP A 162 -4.98 11.07 -0.92
C ASP A 162 -3.91 10.08 -0.43
N ILE A 163 -2.81 10.63 0.09
CA ILE A 163 -1.71 9.92 0.76
C ILE A 163 -1.65 10.24 2.26
N HIS A 164 -2.81 10.53 2.86
CA HIS A 164 -2.87 10.88 4.27
C HIS A 164 -2.48 9.73 5.21
N VAL A 165 -2.52 8.48 4.73
CA VAL A 165 -2.11 7.31 5.51
C VAL A 165 -0.59 7.30 5.76
N LEU A 166 0.22 7.79 4.80
CA LEU A 166 1.66 8.00 4.98
C LEU A 166 1.92 8.99 6.12
N GLY A 167 1.22 10.13 6.09
CA GLY A 167 1.31 11.15 7.14
C GLY A 167 0.89 10.61 8.51
N ALA A 168 -0.15 9.77 8.56
CA ALA A 168 -0.58 9.13 9.80
C ALA A 168 0.47 8.19 10.41
N LEU A 169 1.31 7.58 9.58
CA LEU A 169 2.43 6.73 10.01
C LEU A 169 3.73 7.52 10.23
N GLY A 170 3.69 8.85 10.15
CA GLY A 170 4.84 9.72 10.41
C GLY A 170 5.78 9.93 9.22
N TYR A 171 5.39 9.51 8.02
CA TYR A 171 6.17 9.74 6.80
C TYR A 171 5.78 11.06 6.12
N PRO A 172 6.70 11.67 5.33
CA PRO A 172 6.34 12.77 4.44
C PRO A 172 5.16 12.38 3.56
N MET A 173 4.17 13.28 3.45
CA MET A 173 3.03 13.09 2.56
C MET A 173 3.40 13.44 1.11
N GLU A 174 4.56 12.98 0.67
CA GLU A 174 5.11 13.19 -0.66
C GLU A 174 5.91 11.93 -1.04
N VAL A 175 5.59 11.37 -2.19
CA VAL A 175 6.26 10.19 -2.77
C VAL A 175 6.40 10.46 -4.26
N MET A 176 7.52 10.04 -4.84
CA MET A 176 7.77 10.21 -6.27
C MET A 176 6.71 9.46 -7.09
N GLU A 177 6.32 10.02 -8.23
CA GLU A 177 5.40 9.36 -9.16
C GLU A 177 6.18 8.59 -10.23
N TYR A 178 5.71 7.39 -10.54
CA TYR A 178 6.12 6.64 -11.70
C TYR A 178 5.04 6.78 -12.78
N ILE A 179 5.42 7.43 -13.88
CA ILE A 179 4.58 7.60 -15.06
C ILE A 179 4.82 6.37 -15.94
N CYS A 180 3.82 5.50 -16.03
CA CYS A 180 3.88 4.36 -16.94
C CYS A 180 3.77 4.90 -18.38
N PRO A 181 4.70 4.56 -19.29
CA PRO A 181 4.55 4.89 -20.70
C PRO A 181 3.18 4.39 -21.20
N GLN A 182 2.44 5.26 -21.90
CA GLN A 182 1.06 4.98 -22.29
C GLN A 182 0.98 3.68 -23.09
N TYR A 183 0.13 2.76 -22.65
CA TYR A 183 -0.22 1.58 -23.44
C TYR A 183 -1.05 2.04 -24.63
N THR A 184 -0.46 2.02 -25.83
CA THR A 184 -1.24 2.13 -27.06
C THR A 184 -1.60 0.72 -27.53
N PRO A 185 -2.88 0.37 -27.74
CA PRO A 185 -3.29 -0.94 -28.24
C PRO A 185 -2.73 -1.33 -29.62
N GLN A 186 -1.93 -0.45 -30.23
CA GLN A 186 -1.24 -0.67 -31.49
C GLN A 186 0.10 -1.41 -31.29
N ASP A 187 0.67 -1.42 -30.08
CA ASP A 187 1.90 -2.15 -29.71
C ASP A 187 1.66 -3.65 -29.44
N LYS A 188 0.87 -4.32 -30.29
CA LYS A 188 0.66 -5.78 -30.23
C LYS A 188 1.90 -6.59 -30.62
N THR A 189 2.98 -5.93 -31.04
CA THR A 189 4.22 -6.55 -31.50
C THR A 189 5.04 -7.18 -30.37
N LEU A 190 4.85 -6.75 -29.12
CA LEU A 190 5.55 -7.30 -27.95
C LEU A 190 5.03 -8.68 -27.49
N PHE A 191 3.85 -9.11 -27.97
CA PHE A 191 3.22 -10.38 -27.56
C PHE A 191 2.88 -11.31 -28.72
N LYS A 192 3.37 -11.04 -29.94
CA LYS A 192 3.34 -12.04 -31.02
C LYS A 192 4.35 -13.13 -30.69
N ASN A 193 3.89 -14.18 -30.02
CA ASN A 193 4.60 -15.44 -29.96
C ASN A 193 4.89 -15.89 -31.39
N THR A 194 6.16 -16.13 -31.66
CA THR A 194 6.71 -16.87 -32.78
C THR A 194 6.03 -18.23 -32.90
N GLU A 195 5.01 -18.32 -33.75
CA GLU A 195 4.69 -19.54 -34.48
C GLU A 195 5.51 -19.53 -35.78
N ASN A 196 6.57 -20.33 -35.79
CA ASN A 196 7.40 -20.81 -36.91
C ASN A 196 8.67 -21.32 -36.21
N THR A 197 8.94 -22.61 -36.04
CA THR A 197 9.07 -23.77 -36.95
C THR A 197 8.98 -25.03 -36.04
N GLU A 198 8.58 -26.25 -36.42
CA GLU A 198 8.63 -27.03 -37.65
C GLU A 198 7.70 -28.26 -37.45
N ASP A 199 7.30 -28.90 -38.56
CA ASP A 199 6.67 -30.23 -38.68
C ASP A 199 5.22 -30.44 -38.24
N SER A 200 4.30 -30.29 -39.20
CA SER A 200 3.39 -31.38 -39.59
C SER A 200 2.65 -31.03 -40.89
N LYS A 201 2.98 -31.76 -41.96
CA LYS A 201 2.20 -31.83 -43.20
C LYS A 201 0.80 -32.35 -42.90
N CYS A 202 -0.23 -31.59 -43.26
CA CYS A 202 -1.45 -32.17 -43.81
C CYS A 202 -2.03 -31.25 -44.87
N ILE A 203 -2.14 -31.83 -46.06
CA ILE A 203 -2.80 -31.31 -47.25
C ILE A 203 -4.30 -31.34 -47.00
N ILE A 204 -5.00 -30.21 -47.14
CA ILE A 204 -6.34 -30.15 -47.74
C ILE A 204 -6.42 -28.85 -48.56
N GLU A 205 -6.50 -29.00 -49.88
CA GLU A 205 -6.93 -27.97 -50.83
C GLU A 205 -8.42 -27.70 -50.67
N THR A 206 -8.85 -26.43 -50.67
CA THR A 206 -9.98 -25.98 -51.50
C THR A 206 -10.13 -24.44 -51.55
N MET A 207 -9.89 -23.91 -52.76
CA MET A 207 -10.69 -22.93 -53.53
C MET A 207 -11.20 -21.59 -52.95
N GLY A 208 -10.77 -20.50 -53.62
CA GLY A 208 -11.55 -19.29 -53.97
C GLY A 208 -11.78 -18.29 -52.82
N THR A 209 -11.71 -16.97 -52.98
CA THR A 209 -11.85 -16.11 -54.16
C THR A 209 -11.34 -14.70 -53.82
N LYS A 210 -10.83 -14.01 -54.84
CA LYS A 210 -10.43 -12.59 -54.86
C LYS A 210 -11.50 -11.64 -54.30
N LYS A 211 -11.06 -10.58 -53.62
CA LYS A 211 -11.35 -9.18 -54.02
C LYS A 211 -10.31 -8.22 -53.43
N THR A 212 -9.56 -7.62 -54.34
CA THR A 212 -8.81 -6.37 -54.24
C THR A 212 -9.75 -5.20 -53.98
N GLU A 213 -9.29 -4.21 -53.21
CA GLU A 213 -9.54 -2.80 -53.51
C GLU A 213 -8.47 -1.95 -52.82
N ASP A 214 -7.66 -1.31 -53.65
CA ASP A 214 -6.67 -0.29 -53.33
C ASP A 214 -7.36 1.05 -53.02
N THR A 215 -6.75 1.87 -52.17
CA THR A 215 -6.79 3.33 -52.37
C THR A 215 -5.59 3.98 -51.71
N GLU A 216 -4.64 4.37 -52.54
CA GLU A 216 -3.62 5.37 -52.25
C GLU A 216 -4.26 6.77 -52.18
N THR A 217 -3.69 7.65 -51.34
CA THR A 217 -3.57 9.08 -51.64
C THR A 217 -2.39 9.63 -50.85
N GLU A 218 -1.31 9.94 -51.55
CA GLU A 218 -0.28 10.88 -51.13
C GLU A 218 -0.83 12.31 -51.24
N ASP A 219 -0.44 13.22 -50.34
CA ASP A 219 0.20 14.47 -50.80
C ASP A 219 0.89 15.28 -49.68
N LYS A 220 1.92 16.01 -50.13
CA LYS A 220 3.02 16.68 -49.40
C LYS A 220 2.72 18.13 -48.99
N LYS A 221 3.51 18.65 -48.02
CA LYS A 221 4.16 19.98 -47.92
C LYS A 221 4.85 20.10 -46.54
N GLU A 222 6.17 20.21 -46.36
CA GLU A 222 7.08 21.38 -46.55
C GLU A 222 6.51 22.70 -45.97
N THR A 223 7.16 23.52 -45.12
CA THR A 223 8.60 23.81 -44.90
C THR A 223 8.84 24.64 -43.61
N GLU A 224 10.13 24.81 -43.25
CA GLU A 224 10.79 25.91 -42.50
C GLU A 224 10.49 26.14 -41.00
N SER A 225 11.41 26.04 -40.02
CA SER A 225 12.78 26.56 -39.78
C SER A 225 12.84 28.00 -39.22
N ILE A 226 13.62 28.19 -38.14
CA ILE A 226 14.37 29.38 -37.61
C ILE A 226 14.46 29.20 -36.07
N LYS A 227 15.63 28.77 -35.53
CA LYS A 227 16.76 29.55 -34.97
C LYS A 227 16.40 30.27 -33.66
N ASN A 228 16.99 29.92 -32.51
CA ASN A 228 18.29 30.37 -31.94
C ASN A 228 17.94 30.89 -30.51
N THR A 229 18.71 30.87 -29.43
CA THR A 229 20.12 30.64 -29.08
C THR A 229 20.23 30.81 -27.55
N GLU A 230 21.22 30.15 -26.92
CA GLU A 230 22.10 30.65 -25.82
C GLU A 230 21.45 31.10 -24.48
N ASP A 231 22.03 30.99 -23.29
CA ASP A 231 23.27 30.45 -22.72
C ASP A 231 23.19 30.63 -21.18
N ALA A 232 24.21 30.13 -20.48
CA ALA A 232 24.72 30.53 -19.16
C ALA A 232 24.00 29.93 -17.92
N GLU A 233 24.58 28.97 -17.21
CA GLU A 233 25.84 28.90 -16.43
C GLU A 233 25.57 28.94 -14.92
N ASP A 234 25.94 27.82 -14.28
CA ASP A 234 26.61 27.63 -13.00
C ASP A 234 26.44 28.64 -11.85
N SER A 235 26.08 28.09 -10.68
CA SER A 235 26.75 28.48 -9.43
C SER A 235 26.63 27.39 -8.35
N LYS A 236 27.73 26.63 -8.20
CA LYS A 236 28.07 25.91 -6.96
C LYS A 236 28.42 26.91 -5.87
N CYS A 237 27.99 26.65 -4.64
CA CYS A 237 28.78 27.07 -3.49
C CYS A 237 28.78 25.98 -2.41
N ILE A 238 29.99 25.49 -2.16
CA ILE A 238 30.41 24.58 -1.10
C ILE A 238 30.75 25.46 0.12
N ILE A 239 30.30 25.10 1.32
CA ILE A 239 30.98 25.49 2.56
C ILE A 239 31.01 24.28 3.51
N GLU A 240 32.24 23.86 3.83
CA GLU A 240 32.59 22.87 4.83
C GLU A 240 32.66 23.48 6.26
N THR A 241 32.29 22.62 7.20
CA THR A 241 32.62 22.49 8.64
C THR A 241 33.57 23.47 9.33
N MET A 242 33.23 23.80 10.59
CA MET A 242 34.08 23.62 11.78
C MET A 242 33.22 23.57 13.07
N GLY A 243 33.54 22.67 13.99
CA GLY A 243 32.83 22.46 15.26
C GLY A 243 33.59 22.94 16.50
N THR A 244 32.95 22.86 17.68
CA THR A 244 33.63 22.73 18.99
C THR A 244 32.68 22.16 20.06
N LYS A 245 33.30 21.39 20.98
CA LYS A 245 32.75 20.55 22.07
C LYS A 245 32.32 21.35 23.32
N LYS A 246 31.36 20.85 24.13
CA LYS A 246 31.56 20.31 25.51
C LYS A 246 30.27 19.99 26.30
N ALA A 247 30.42 18.99 27.18
CA ALA A 247 29.69 18.60 28.41
C ALA A 247 28.22 18.14 28.26
N GLU A 248 27.96 16.83 28.27
CA GLU A 248 27.70 15.98 29.45
C GLU A 248 26.40 16.34 30.19
N ASP A 249 25.37 15.54 29.93
CA ASP A 249 24.41 15.17 30.97
C ASP A 249 23.87 13.77 30.68
N SER A 250 24.04 12.91 31.68
CA SER A 250 23.64 11.52 31.74
C SER A 250 22.14 11.35 31.52
N LYS A 251 21.74 10.58 30.51
CA LYS A 251 20.40 10.02 30.41
C LYS A 251 20.45 8.58 29.94
N CYS A 252 19.99 7.69 30.81
CA CYS A 252 19.77 6.28 30.58
C CYS A 252 18.87 6.08 29.34
N THR A 253 19.51 5.75 28.21
CA THR A 253 18.85 5.23 27.02
C THR A 253 18.55 3.76 27.26
N ILE A 254 17.27 3.42 27.29
CA ILE A 254 16.81 2.04 27.13
C ILE A 254 17.13 1.68 25.68
N GLU A 255 18.25 1.00 25.48
CA GLU A 255 18.57 0.32 24.23
C GLU A 255 17.45 -0.68 23.96
N THR A 256 16.53 -0.29 23.08
CA THR A 256 15.61 -1.22 22.47
C THR A 256 16.45 -1.95 21.44
N GLU A 257 16.89 -3.17 21.77
CA GLU A 257 17.56 -4.06 20.82
C GLU A 257 16.58 -4.33 19.65
N GLU A 258 16.62 -3.46 18.65
CA GLU A 258 16.15 -3.76 17.31
C GLU A 258 17.00 -4.93 16.82
N LYS A 259 16.43 -6.13 16.90
CA LYS A 259 16.95 -7.30 16.20
C LYS A 259 16.99 -6.97 14.71
N ASN A 260 18.13 -6.45 14.27
CA ASN A 260 18.53 -6.34 12.89
C ASN A 260 18.55 -7.74 12.30
N PHE A 261 17.40 -8.17 11.76
CA PHE A 261 17.37 -9.22 10.75
C PHE A 261 18.28 -8.74 9.63
N LYS A 262 19.51 -9.28 9.56
CA LYS A 262 20.39 -9.09 8.40
C LYS A 262 19.76 -9.80 7.22
N VAL A 263 18.79 -9.14 6.60
CA VAL A 263 18.28 -9.48 5.28
C VAL A 263 19.49 -9.42 4.34
N GLN A 264 19.90 -10.56 3.82
CA GLN A 264 20.94 -10.64 2.81
C GLN A 264 20.62 -9.62 1.71
N ASP A 265 21.60 -8.78 1.38
CA ASP A 265 21.47 -7.62 0.51
C ASP A 265 20.85 -7.96 -0.86
N ARG A 266 19.51 -7.91 -0.96
CA ARG A 266 18.76 -7.71 -2.22
C ARG A 266 18.93 -6.26 -2.74
N ARG A 267 20.07 -5.61 -2.45
CA ARG A 267 20.37 -4.19 -2.67
C ARG A 267 20.40 -3.74 -4.14
N LYS A 268 20.04 -4.61 -5.10
CA LYS A 268 19.94 -4.28 -6.52
C LYS A 268 18.58 -4.60 -7.15
N GLY A 269 17.62 -5.15 -6.39
CA GLY A 269 16.34 -5.59 -6.92
C GLY A 269 15.34 -4.44 -7.11
N PHE A 270 14.44 -4.64 -8.07
CA PHE A 270 13.24 -3.84 -8.27
C PHE A 270 12.01 -4.69 -7.91
N LEU A 271 11.03 -4.10 -7.20
CA LEU A 271 9.75 -4.74 -6.92
C LEU A 271 8.58 -3.91 -7.46
N LEU A 272 7.71 -4.54 -8.23
CA LEU A 272 6.39 -4.03 -8.54
C LEU A 272 5.35 -4.62 -7.58
N VAL A 273 4.59 -3.77 -6.90
CA VAL A 273 3.45 -4.15 -6.05
C VAL A 273 2.17 -3.71 -6.73
N LEU A 274 1.30 -4.66 -7.07
CA LEU A 274 -0.04 -4.39 -7.60
C LEU A 274 -1.10 -4.86 -6.60
N ALA A 275 -1.93 -3.94 -6.12
CA ALA A 275 -3.08 -4.22 -5.27
C ALA A 275 -4.30 -3.47 -5.81
N GLN A 276 -4.99 -4.10 -6.75
CA GLN A 276 -6.22 -3.59 -7.37
C GLN A 276 -7.46 -4.27 -6.81
N ARG A 277 -8.57 -3.53 -6.83
CA ARG A 277 -9.89 -4.06 -6.46
C ARG A 277 -10.57 -4.80 -7.60
N ASP A 278 -10.35 -4.30 -8.82
CA ASP A 278 -10.97 -4.81 -10.03
C ASP A 278 -10.12 -5.91 -10.67
N LYS A 279 -10.74 -6.66 -11.59
CA LYS A 279 -10.05 -7.72 -12.33
C LYS A 279 -8.90 -7.13 -13.14
N TYR A 280 -7.73 -7.76 -13.03
CA TYR A 280 -6.56 -7.39 -13.83
C TYR A 280 -6.80 -7.70 -15.31
N LYS A 281 -6.46 -6.74 -16.17
CA LYS A 281 -6.30 -6.97 -17.60
C LYS A 281 -4.88 -7.48 -17.85
N PRO A 282 -4.69 -8.70 -18.37
CA PRO A 282 -3.36 -9.26 -18.55
C PRO A 282 -2.44 -8.34 -19.37
N GLU A 283 -2.95 -7.82 -20.49
CA GLU A 283 -2.21 -6.93 -21.39
C GLU A 283 -1.64 -5.70 -20.69
N GLU A 284 -2.45 -5.05 -19.83
CA GLU A 284 -2.05 -3.87 -19.08
C GLU A 284 -0.95 -4.19 -18.06
N VAL A 285 -1.12 -5.29 -17.31
CA VAL A 285 -0.14 -5.68 -16.28
C VAL A 285 1.18 -6.10 -16.91
N LEU A 286 1.13 -6.87 -17.99
CA LEU A 286 2.32 -7.30 -18.71
C LEU A 286 3.08 -6.10 -19.27
N HIS A 287 2.38 -5.11 -19.84
CA HIS A 287 2.96 -3.85 -20.30
C HIS A 287 3.61 -3.04 -19.17
N ILE A 288 2.93 -2.91 -18.02
CA ILE A 288 3.47 -2.24 -16.84
C ILE A 288 4.77 -2.91 -16.40
N ILE A 289 4.80 -4.23 -16.32
CA ILE A 289 5.98 -4.97 -15.88
C ILE A 289 7.14 -4.83 -16.88
N SER A 290 6.85 -4.84 -18.19
CA SER A 290 7.90 -4.75 -19.22
C SER A 290 8.52 -3.36 -19.38
N THR A 291 7.79 -2.28 -19.04
CA THR A 291 8.31 -0.90 -19.14
C THR A 291 9.16 -0.46 -17.95
N ILE A 292 8.97 -1.08 -16.79
CA ILE A 292 9.72 -0.77 -15.57
C ILE A 292 11.25 -0.91 -15.74
N PRO A 293 11.77 -2.00 -16.34
CA PRO A 293 13.20 -2.14 -16.59
C PRO A 293 13.76 -0.95 -17.36
N GLU A 294 13.10 -0.52 -18.44
CA GLU A 294 13.57 0.58 -19.29
C GLU A 294 13.76 1.89 -18.52
N THR A 295 12.96 2.11 -17.47
CA THR A 295 12.99 3.36 -16.70
C THR A 295 14.00 3.33 -15.55
N PHE A 296 14.20 2.18 -14.89
CA PHE A 296 14.92 2.13 -13.61
C PHE A 296 16.08 1.14 -13.54
N THR A 297 16.13 0.14 -14.40
CA THR A 297 17.16 -0.90 -14.35
C THR A 297 17.94 -0.90 -15.66
N SER A 298 19.26 -1.08 -15.60
CA SER A 298 20.07 -1.27 -16.80
C SER A 298 19.85 -2.67 -17.39
N GLY A 299 18.60 -3.05 -17.69
CA GLY A 299 18.22 -4.38 -18.18
C GLY A 299 18.09 -5.46 -17.09
N GLY A 300 17.91 -5.08 -15.83
CA GLY A 300 17.84 -6.04 -14.71
C GLY A 300 16.46 -6.70 -14.54
N PRO A 301 16.38 -7.86 -13.88
CA PRO A 301 15.11 -8.52 -13.60
C PRO A 301 14.22 -7.68 -12.66
N VAL A 302 12.91 -7.86 -12.81
CA VAL A 302 11.88 -7.19 -12.00
C VAL A 302 11.10 -8.23 -11.23
N ASP A 303 11.20 -8.20 -9.92
CA ASP A 303 10.31 -8.98 -9.06
C ASP A 303 8.94 -8.30 -9.01
N PHE A 304 7.88 -9.09 -8.89
CA PHE A 304 6.55 -8.56 -8.72
C PHE A 304 5.74 -9.33 -7.69
N ILE A 305 4.79 -8.62 -7.08
CA ILE A 305 3.76 -9.17 -6.23
C ILE A 305 2.41 -8.57 -6.60
N ILE A 306 1.43 -9.43 -6.86
CA ILE A 306 0.11 -9.06 -7.32
C ILE A 306 -0.90 -9.67 -6.37
N HIS A 307 -1.72 -8.82 -5.75
CA HIS A 307 -2.80 -9.24 -4.87
C HIS A 307 -4.16 -9.05 -5.55
N HIS A 308 -5.07 -9.97 -5.30
CA HIS A 308 -6.49 -9.85 -5.62
C HIS A 308 -7.32 -10.65 -4.61
N THR A 309 -8.58 -10.26 -4.39
CA THR A 309 -9.47 -10.96 -3.47
C THR A 309 -9.99 -12.29 -4.00
N ALA A 310 -10.28 -12.35 -5.30
CA ALA A 310 -10.82 -13.53 -6.00
C ALA A 310 -9.77 -14.18 -6.91
N LYS A 311 -9.78 -15.51 -6.99
CA LYS A 311 -8.82 -16.29 -7.80
C LYS A 311 -8.96 -15.96 -9.28
N GLU A 312 -10.20 -15.85 -9.72
CA GLU A 312 -10.63 -15.59 -11.08
C GLU A 312 -10.15 -14.22 -11.57
N GLY A 313 -9.86 -13.30 -10.66
CA GLY A 313 -9.30 -11.98 -10.98
C GLY A 313 -7.82 -12.01 -11.38
N ILE A 314 -7.08 -13.06 -11.02
CA ILE A 314 -5.65 -13.23 -11.35
C ILE A 314 -5.43 -14.38 -12.34
N LEU A 315 -6.36 -15.32 -12.45
CA LEU A 315 -6.12 -16.57 -13.19
C LEU A 315 -5.74 -16.36 -14.66
N ASP A 316 -6.43 -15.45 -15.37
CA ASP A 316 -6.12 -15.13 -16.77
C ASP A 316 -4.72 -14.51 -16.92
N LEU A 317 -4.34 -13.66 -15.97
CA LEU A 317 -3.00 -13.06 -15.92
C LEU A 317 -1.94 -14.13 -15.66
N PHE A 318 -2.17 -15.02 -14.68
CA PHE A 318 -1.27 -16.11 -14.36
C PHE A 318 -1.03 -17.02 -15.57
N ASN A 319 -2.10 -17.42 -16.27
CA ASN A 319 -2.00 -18.23 -17.48
C ASN A 319 -1.22 -17.50 -18.59
N SER A 320 -1.48 -16.21 -18.78
CA SER A 320 -0.75 -15.38 -19.76
C SER A 320 0.75 -15.29 -19.43
N MET A 321 1.11 -15.14 -18.16
CA MET A 321 2.50 -15.14 -17.69
C MET A 321 3.16 -16.51 -17.86
N MET A 322 2.46 -17.60 -17.55
CA MET A 322 2.98 -18.97 -17.72
C MET A 322 3.33 -19.30 -19.17
N SER A 323 2.59 -18.75 -20.13
CA SER A 323 2.88 -18.92 -21.57
C SER A 323 4.03 -18.06 -22.08
N ASN A 324 4.55 -17.11 -21.30
CA ASN A 324 5.59 -16.18 -21.71
C ASN A 324 6.92 -16.50 -21.01
N ARG A 325 7.95 -16.86 -21.80
CA ARG A 325 9.29 -17.24 -21.32
C ARG A 325 10.09 -16.11 -20.64
N ALA A 326 9.59 -14.87 -20.70
CA ALA A 326 10.15 -13.76 -19.94
C ALA A 326 9.79 -13.83 -18.46
N PHE A 327 8.76 -14.59 -18.07
CA PHE A 327 8.37 -14.76 -16.68
C PHE A 327 8.94 -16.06 -16.12
N CYS A 328 9.48 -16.00 -14.92
CA CYS A 328 9.95 -17.16 -14.18
C CYS A 328 9.59 -17.07 -12.70
N LEU A 329 9.77 -18.18 -11.98
CA LEU A 329 9.48 -18.28 -10.54
C LEU A 329 8.04 -17.87 -10.17
N LEU A 330 7.11 -18.12 -11.10
CA LEU A 330 5.69 -17.82 -10.91
C LEU A 330 5.11 -18.70 -9.80
N ASP A 331 4.43 -18.07 -8.85
CA ASP A 331 3.83 -18.75 -7.72
C ASP A 331 2.52 -18.06 -7.32
N LEU A 332 1.42 -18.80 -7.43
CA LEU A 332 0.07 -18.36 -7.08
C LEU A 332 -0.35 -19.05 -5.78
N ARG A 333 -0.47 -18.28 -4.71
CA ARG A 333 -0.76 -18.79 -3.35
C ARG A 333 -2.04 -18.19 -2.79
N GLU A 334 -2.70 -18.96 -1.94
CA GLU A 334 -3.80 -18.54 -1.09
C GLU A 334 -3.34 -18.60 0.37
N LEU A 335 -3.75 -17.61 1.18
CA LEU A 335 -3.35 -17.51 2.57
C LEU A 335 -4.57 -17.63 3.48
N PHE A 336 -4.46 -18.52 4.46
CA PHE A 336 -5.47 -18.74 5.48
C PHE A 336 -4.96 -18.26 6.83
N TYR A 337 -5.78 -17.45 7.49
CA TYR A 337 -5.58 -17.06 8.88
C TYR A 337 -6.73 -17.56 9.73
N ARG A 338 -6.41 -18.06 10.92
CA ARG A 338 -7.41 -18.53 11.88
C ARG A 338 -7.10 -18.00 13.27
N GLU A 339 -7.95 -17.08 13.72
CA GLU A 339 -7.88 -16.52 15.06
C GLU A 339 -8.40 -17.52 16.10
N TYR A 340 -7.76 -17.59 17.26
CA TYR A 340 -8.16 -18.44 18.38
C TYR A 340 -8.67 -17.60 19.54
N GLN A 341 -9.75 -18.05 20.17
CA GLN A 341 -10.12 -17.57 21.50
C GLN A 341 -9.07 -18.08 22.48
N SER A 342 -8.38 -17.16 23.17
CA SER A 342 -7.26 -17.45 24.07
C SER A 342 -7.66 -17.45 25.56
N THR A 343 -8.95 -17.46 25.87
CA THR A 343 -9.44 -17.50 27.25
C THR A 343 -9.17 -18.85 27.89
N LEU A 344 -8.56 -18.86 29.08
CA LEU A 344 -8.30 -20.08 29.84
C LEU A 344 -9.58 -20.91 30.02
N GLY A 345 -9.53 -22.21 29.71
CA GLY A 345 -10.68 -23.11 29.76
C GLY A 345 -11.66 -23.02 28.57
N ALA A 346 -11.41 -22.14 27.61
CA ALA A 346 -12.23 -21.99 26.40
C ALA A 346 -11.36 -21.73 25.15
N LEU A 347 -10.28 -22.49 25.00
CA LEU A 347 -9.38 -22.42 23.85
C LEU A 347 -10.00 -23.11 22.64
N HIS A 348 -10.49 -22.32 21.68
CA HIS A 348 -11.00 -22.85 20.42
C HIS A 348 -10.86 -21.80 19.31
N PRO A 349 -10.86 -22.21 18.03
CA PRO A 349 -10.90 -21.25 16.93
C PRO A 349 -12.17 -20.39 16.97
N ILE A 350 -12.09 -19.15 16.52
CA ILE A 350 -13.27 -18.29 16.39
C ILE A 350 -14.16 -18.84 15.25
N MET A 351 -15.30 -19.41 15.61
CA MET A 351 -16.13 -20.25 14.72
C MET A 351 -16.74 -19.50 13.51
N CYS A 352 -16.85 -18.17 13.55
CA CYS A 352 -17.54 -17.38 12.53
C CYS A 352 -16.60 -16.56 11.63
N ARG A 353 -15.29 -16.78 11.68
CA ARG A 353 -14.31 -16.04 10.89
C ARG A 353 -13.39 -16.99 10.12
N THR A 354 -13.83 -17.42 8.95
CA THR A 354 -12.93 -17.85 7.88
C THR A 354 -12.56 -16.62 7.09
N SER A 355 -11.48 -15.94 7.49
CA SER A 355 -10.92 -14.82 6.73
C SER A 355 -10.09 -15.38 5.58
N HIS A 356 -10.65 -15.36 4.39
CA HIS A 356 -9.91 -15.53 3.15
C HIS A 356 -9.04 -14.28 2.92
N SER A 357 -7.72 -14.45 2.79
CA SER A 357 -6.77 -13.32 2.69
C SER A 357 -6.63 -12.75 1.29
N GLY A 358 -7.26 -13.40 0.31
CA GLY A 358 -7.02 -13.17 -1.11
C GLY A 358 -6.00 -14.15 -1.67
N PHE A 359 -5.70 -13.94 -2.95
CA PHE A 359 -4.68 -14.64 -3.70
C PHE A 359 -3.51 -13.70 -3.93
N ILE A 360 -2.31 -14.26 -3.82
CA ILE A 360 -1.06 -13.56 -4.12
C ILE A 360 -0.37 -14.30 -5.25
N LEU A 361 -0.08 -13.58 -6.32
CA LEU A 361 0.80 -14.03 -7.39
C LEU A 361 2.15 -13.32 -7.25
N THR A 362 3.22 -14.09 -7.09
CA THR A 362 4.59 -13.59 -7.12
C THR A 362 5.33 -14.16 -8.33
N GLY A 363 6.35 -13.45 -8.79
CA GLY A 363 7.27 -13.96 -9.80
C GLY A 363 8.35 -12.94 -10.15
N THR A 364 9.14 -13.29 -11.15
CA THR A 364 10.21 -12.45 -11.67
C THR A 364 10.06 -12.32 -13.19
N PHE A 365 10.13 -11.08 -13.69
CA PHE A 365 10.23 -10.77 -15.10
C PHE A 365 11.70 -10.60 -15.50
N LEU A 366 12.12 -11.35 -16.51
CA LEU A 366 13.44 -11.31 -17.12
C LEU A 366 13.37 -10.39 -18.32
N ASN A 367 13.93 -9.18 -18.18
CA ASN A 367 14.13 -8.31 -19.33
C ASN A 367 15.22 -8.95 -20.22
N LYS A 368 14.83 -9.47 -21.40
CA LYS A 368 15.71 -10.19 -22.31
C LYS A 368 16.01 -9.39 -23.55
#